data_AF-A0A1M7LTY5-F1
#
_entry.id   AF-A0A1M7LTY5-F1
#
_cell.length_a   1.000
_cell.length_b   1.000
_cell.length_c   1.000
_cell.angle_alpha   90.00
_cell.angle_beta   90.00
_cell.angle_gamma   90.00
#
_symmetry.space_group_name_H-M   'P 1'
#
loop_
_entity.id
_entity.type
_entity.pdbx_description
1 polymer ?
#
loop_
_entity_poly.entity_id
_entity_poly.type
_entity_poly.pdbx_seq_one_letter_code
_entity_poly.pdbx_strand_id
1 'polypeptide(L)'
;MPFTRPKTVIGRKVQNCHPPASYPVVEKILKNFKEGKKDAEEFWINLKGKLIYIRYFAVRDEEGNYVGTLEVTQEIGRIKELQGEKRLLED
;
A
#
# COMPACT_ATOMS: atom_id res chain seq x y z
N MET A 1 5.07 -5.52 -12.18
CA MET A 1 4.28 -4.95 -11.08
C MET A 1 2.92 -5.66 -11.08
N PRO A 2 2.48 -6.29 -9.97
CA PRO A 2 1.28 -7.13 -9.94
C PRO A 2 -0.02 -6.36 -10.23
N PHE A 3 0.01 -5.02 -10.11
CA PHE A 3 -1.11 -4.15 -10.40
C PHE A 3 -0.69 -3.06 -11.40
N THR A 4 -1.21 -3.14 -12.63
CA THR A 4 -1.01 -2.10 -13.63
C THR A 4 -1.92 -0.91 -13.34
N ARG A 5 -1.38 0.31 -13.32
CA ARG A 5 -2.14 1.55 -13.15
C ARG A 5 -2.11 2.33 -14.48
N PRO A 6 -3.16 2.29 -15.30
CA PRO A 6 -3.20 3.09 -16.53
C PRO A 6 -3.42 4.56 -16.18
N LYS A 7 -2.93 5.49 -17.03
CA LYS A 7 -3.06 6.94 -16.81
C LYS A 7 -4.52 7.40 -16.60
N THR A 8 -5.48 6.67 -17.16
CA THR A 8 -6.92 6.94 -17.08
C THR A 8 -7.53 6.80 -15.67
N VAL A 9 -6.77 6.28 -14.69
CA VAL A 9 -7.23 6.20 -13.29
C VAL A 9 -7.07 7.50 -12.52
N ILE A 10 -6.28 8.46 -13.02
CA ILE A 10 -6.09 9.75 -12.35
C ILE A 10 -7.42 10.49 -12.30
N GLY A 11 -7.77 11.02 -11.12
CA GLY A 11 -9.04 11.71 -10.87
C GLY A 11 -10.24 10.78 -10.64
N ARG A 12 -10.10 9.46 -10.77
CA ARG A 12 -11.16 8.52 -10.41
C ARG A 12 -11.21 8.34 -8.90
N LYS A 13 -12.43 8.21 -8.38
CA LYS A 13 -12.66 7.74 -7.01
C LYS A 13 -12.02 6.36 -6.83
N VAL A 14 -11.31 6.17 -5.74
CA VAL A 14 -10.61 4.90 -5.43
C VAL A 14 -11.56 3.71 -5.43
N GLN A 15 -12.82 3.92 -5.05
CA GLN A 15 -13.91 2.93 -5.13
C GLN A 15 -14.08 2.35 -6.54
N ASN A 16 -13.84 3.15 -7.58
CA ASN A 16 -13.96 2.76 -8.99
C ASN A 16 -12.67 2.13 -9.55
N CYS A 17 -11.62 2.02 -8.73
CA CYS A 17 -10.35 1.41 -9.09
C CYS A 17 -10.19 -0.01 -8.54
N HIS A 18 -11.17 -0.48 -7.75
CA HIS A 18 -11.14 -1.74 -7.02
C HIS A 18 -12.33 -2.63 -7.41
N PRO A 19 -12.15 -3.97 -7.45
CA PRO A 19 -13.28 -4.89 -7.59
C PRO A 19 -14.27 -4.75 -6.42
N PRO A 20 -15.58 -4.97 -6.63
CA PRO A 20 -16.61 -4.78 -5.60
C PRO A 20 -16.33 -5.51 -4.28
N ALA A 21 -15.74 -6.71 -4.36
CA ALA A 21 -15.41 -7.52 -3.18
C ALA A 21 -14.39 -6.85 -2.24
N SER A 22 -13.54 -5.95 -2.75
CA SER A 22 -12.50 -5.26 -1.95
C SER A 22 -12.94 -3.90 -1.42
N TYR A 23 -14.11 -3.40 -1.84
CA TYR A 23 -14.58 -2.07 -1.49
C TYR A 23 -14.77 -1.86 0.03
N PRO A 24 -15.44 -2.76 0.78
CA PRO A 24 -15.64 -2.57 2.23
C PRO A 24 -14.32 -2.46 3.02
N VAL A 25 -13.29 -3.17 2.56
CA VAL A 25 -11.97 -3.15 3.19
C VAL A 25 -11.29 -1.79 2.97
N VAL A 26 -11.30 -1.30 1.72
CA VAL A 26 -10.71 0.01 1.38
C VAL A 26 -11.41 1.13 2.16
N GLU A 27 -12.75 1.12 2.25
CA GLU A 27 -13.45 2.13 3.04
C GLU A 27 -13.10 2.10 4.51
N LYS A 28 -13.01 0.91 5.11
CA LYS A 28 -12.65 0.76 6.51
C LYS A 28 -11.25 1.34 6.79
N ILE A 29 -10.29 1.10 5.90
CA ILE A 29 -8.94 1.66 6.00
C ILE A 29 -9.00 3.19 5.95
N LEU A 30 -9.67 3.75 4.94
CA LEU A 30 -9.78 5.21 4.77
C LEU A 30 -10.52 5.87 5.95
N LYS A 31 -11.56 5.22 6.48
CA LYS A 31 -12.29 5.69 7.66
C LYS A 31 -11.38 5.74 8.88
N ASN A 32 -10.65 4.65 9.16
CA ASN A 32 -9.73 4.61 10.30
C ASN A 32 -8.65 5.71 10.21
N PHE A 33 -8.13 5.98 9.01
CA PHE A 33 -7.12 7.02 8.81
C PHE A 33 -7.67 8.42 9.04
N LYS A 34 -8.86 8.72 8.48
CA LYS A 34 -9.57 9.99 8.68
C LYS A 34 -9.94 10.24 10.13
N GLU A 35 -10.32 9.19 10.87
CA GLU A 35 -10.67 9.26 12.29
C GLU A 35 -9.45 9.25 13.23
N GLY A 36 -8.22 9.17 12.69
CA GLY A 36 -7.02 9.13 13.51
C GLY A 36 -6.80 7.82 14.28
N LYS A 37 -7.55 6.76 13.95
CA LYS A 37 -7.47 5.46 14.67
C LYS A 37 -6.24 4.64 14.31
N LYS A 38 -5.70 4.87 13.11
CA LYS A 38 -4.51 4.21 12.58
C LYS A 38 -3.76 5.15 11.65
N ASP A 39 -2.45 5.00 11.59
CA ASP A 39 -1.60 5.67 10.60
C ASP A 39 -1.07 4.72 9.53
N ALA A 40 -1.18 3.40 9.75
CA ALA A 40 -0.85 2.39 8.76
C ALA A 40 -1.80 1.19 8.82
N GLU A 41 -1.97 0.54 7.67
CA GLU A 41 -2.57 -0.79 7.55
C GLU A 41 -1.73 -1.61 6.58
N GLU A 42 -1.45 -2.86 6.91
CA GLU A 42 -0.57 -3.70 6.11
C GLU A 42 -1.03 -5.14 6.05
N PHE A 43 -0.80 -5.76 4.90
CA PHE A 43 -1.13 -7.15 4.64
C PHE A 43 -0.27 -7.72 3.53
N TRP A 44 -0.20 -9.05 3.46
CA TRP A 44 0.55 -9.76 2.44
C TRP A 44 -0.29 -10.87 1.82
N ILE A 45 -0.11 -11.09 0.53
CA ILE A 45 -0.80 -12.13 -0.23
C ILE A 45 0.17 -12.89 -1.13
N ASN A 46 -0.11 -14.17 -1.34
CA ASN A 46 0.54 -14.94 -2.39
C ASN A 46 -0.20 -14.69 -3.71
N LEU A 47 0.46 -14.08 -4.68
CA LEU A 47 -0.13 -13.78 -5.98
C LEU A 47 0.80 -14.28 -7.10
N LYS A 48 0.32 -15.26 -7.88
CA LYS A 48 1.07 -15.85 -9.00
C LYS A 48 2.50 -16.29 -8.60
N GLY A 49 2.62 -16.97 -7.46
CA GLY A 49 3.89 -17.48 -6.95
C GLY A 49 4.82 -16.41 -6.34
N LYS A 50 4.35 -15.17 -6.18
CA LYS A 50 5.10 -14.07 -5.57
C LYS A 50 4.48 -13.65 -4.25
N LEU A 51 5.30 -13.35 -3.25
CA LEU A 51 4.81 -12.80 -1.98
C LEU A 51 4.73 -11.29 -2.11
N ILE A 52 3.50 -10.76 -2.16
CA ILE A 52 3.23 -9.34 -2.32
C ILE A 52 2.89 -8.76 -0.96
N TYR A 53 3.63 -7.74 -0.54
CA TYR A 53 3.39 -6.95 0.67
C TYR A 53 2.80 -5.60 0.28
N ILE A 54 1.65 -5.28 0.86
CA ILE A 54 0.85 -4.09 0.56
C ILE A 54 0.69 -3.30 1.84
N ARG A 55 1.02 -2.02 1.79
CA ARG A 55 0.96 -1.10 2.92
C ARG A 55 0.19 0.15 2.52
N TYR A 56 -0.73 0.56 3.38
CA TYR A 56 -1.42 1.83 3.29
C TYR A 56 -0.96 2.72 4.44
N PHE A 57 -0.71 3.99 4.16
CA PHE A 57 -0.32 4.99 5.15
C PHE A 57 -1.27 6.16 5.12
N ALA A 58 -1.68 6.64 6.29
CA ALA A 58 -2.33 7.93 6.42
C ALA A 58 -1.29 9.02 6.14
N VAL A 59 -1.57 9.89 5.18
CA VAL A 59 -0.76 11.08 4.91
C VAL A 59 -1.41 12.24 5.64
N ARG A 60 -0.63 12.92 6.49
CA ARG A 60 -1.07 14.07 7.26
C ARG A 60 -0.18 15.27 6.95
N ASP A 61 -0.74 16.47 7.05
CA ASP A 61 0.04 17.70 6.99
C ASP A 61 0.75 17.99 8.33
N GLU A 62 1.46 19.11 8.41
CA GLU A 62 2.22 19.52 9.61
C GLU A 62 1.32 19.79 10.82
N GLU A 63 0.05 20.10 10.61
CA GLU A 63 -0.94 20.32 11.67
C GLU A 63 -1.62 19.00 12.11
N GLY A 64 -1.30 17.87 11.46
CA GLY A 64 -1.85 16.56 11.75
C GLY A 64 -3.17 16.26 11.03
N ASN A 65 -3.63 17.14 10.14
CA ASN A 65 -4.86 16.92 9.38
C ASN A 65 -4.63 15.84 8.31
N TYR A 66 -5.61 14.95 8.14
CA TYR A 66 -5.55 13.93 7.09
C TYR A 66 -5.69 14.56 5.69
N VAL A 67 -4.67 14.40 4.84
CA VAL A 67 -4.64 14.94 3.47
C VAL A 67 -4.71 13.86 2.39
N GLY A 68 -4.54 12.58 2.75
CA GLY A 68 -4.67 11.49 1.80
C GLY A 68 -4.12 10.16 2.30
N THR A 69 -4.03 9.20 1.38
CA THR A 69 -3.50 7.86 1.66
C THR A 69 -2.43 7.50 0.64
N LEU A 70 -1.29 6.99 1.10
CA LEU A 70 -0.26 6.40 0.26
C LEU A 70 -0.39 4.88 0.28
N GLU A 71 -0.48 4.26 -0.90
CA GLU A 71 -0.40 2.81 -1.07
C GLU A 71 1.00 2.43 -1.61
N VAL A 72 1.68 1.50 -0.94
CA VAL A 72 2.93 0.91 -1.40
C VAL A 72 2.72 -0.59 -1.59
N THR A 73 3.10 -1.09 -2.77
CA THR A 73 3.08 -2.52 -3.07
C THR A 73 4.49 -2.98 -3.42
N GLN A 74 4.98 -4.00 -2.73
CA GLN A 74 6.29 -4.57 -2.95
C GLN A 74 6.20 -6.09 -3.12
N GLU A 75 6.97 -6.62 -4.07
CA GLU A 75 7.26 -8.05 -4.10
C GLU A 75 8.44 -8.30 -3.15
N ILE A 76 8.24 -9.13 -2.13
CA ILE A 76 9.20 -9.29 -1.03
C ILE A 76 9.81 -10.69 -0.94
N GLY A 77 9.59 -11.55 -1.95
CA GLY A 77 10.18 -12.89 -2.01
C GLY A 77 11.70 -12.85 -1.88
N ARG A 78 12.36 -12.00 -2.69
CA ARG A 78 13.82 -11.83 -2.60
C ARG A 78 14.28 -11.23 -1.27
N ILE A 79 13.46 -10.41 -0.62
CA ILE A 79 13.80 -9.81 0.68
C ILE A 79 13.83 -10.89 1.76
N LYS A 80 12.89 -11.85 1.71
CA LYS A 80 12.87 -12.98 2.65
C LYS A 80 14.09 -13.90 2.53
N GLU A 81 14.73 -13.92 1.37
CA GLU A 81 15.94 -14.73 1.10
C GLU A 81 17.22 -14.05 1.59
N LEU A 82 17.18 -12.75 1.94
CA LEU A 82 18.36 -12.03 2.43
C LEU A 82 18.85 -12.65 3.74
N GLN A 83 20.16 -12.88 3.83
CA GLN A 83 20.85 -13.38 5.01
C GLN A 83 22.13 -12.56 5.21
N GLY A 84 22.65 -12.55 6.44
CA GLY A 84 23.84 -11.77 6.78
C GLY A 84 23.63 -10.26 6.59
N GLU A 85 24.67 -9.54 6.20
CA GLU A 85 24.65 -8.10 6.00
C GLU A 85 25.28 -7.73 4.65
N LYS A 86 24.66 -6.83 3.91
CA LYS A 86 25.29 -6.13 2.77
C LYS A 86 25.42 -4.66 3.13
N ARG A 87 26.65 -4.21 3.40
CA ARG A 87 26.97 -2.79 3.67
C ARG A 87 27.31 -2.09 2.34
N LEU A 88 27.23 -0.76 2.33
CA LEU A 88 27.24 0.15 1.16
C LEU A 88 28.22 -0.24 0.03
N LEU A 89 27.80 0.10 -1.21
CA LEU A 89 28.56 0.14 -2.48
C LEU A 89 29.90 -0.63 -2.46
N GLU A 90 29.95 -1.80 -3.09
CA GLU A 90 31.21 -2.25 -3.68
C GLU A 90 31.49 -1.29 -4.85
N ASP A 91 32.62 -0.60 -4.83
CA ASP A 91 33.11 0.19 -5.98
C ASP A 91 33.24 -0.69 -7.24
#